data_AF-A0A7Z9Q006-F1
#
_entry.id   AF-A0A7Z9Q006-F1
#
_cell.length_a   1.000
_cell.length_b   1.000
_cell.length_c   1.000
_cell.angle_alpha   90.00
_cell.angle_beta   90.00
_cell.angle_gamma   90.00
#
_symmetry.space_group_name_H-M   'P 1'
#
loop_
_entity.id
_entity.type
_entity.pdbx_description
1 polymer ?
#
loop_
_entity_poly.entity_id
_entity_poly.type
_entity_poly.pdbx_seq_one_letter_code
_entity_poly.pdbx_strand_id
1 'polypeptide(L)'
;MYTGLSLMNEKELAEITRMIGVQVPPSSKEVLRDIVSGWIARAVKKEGRAQEEVERTVLEFTAKMWRIIVPEGTDTNDLERSLRLKMAHDASEFLSPGWALCCALIAVGKQTNIPKKLDLMEEAASTAVPSQKARKAKREEWNQLCQRWSTNDPTPELDSYINDLAARPELHTECLTLGLGLSLLDGSIGFPTERLYREICDRLDIGRGESDEIKAKVNDLYWKHHNAAMPTQTKDGEPEDPVRSATERTVYDAGALEALVLEARQQLFASVVPDEPKKSGWSKLMGGLSGMSPFFSNKMK
;
A
#
# COMPACT_ATOMS: atom_id res chain seq x y z
N MET A 1 -13.99 -4.00 -14.09
CA MET A 1 -14.02 -2.53 -13.84
C MET A 1 -15.40 -2.00 -13.40
N TYR A 2 -16.46 -2.10 -14.22
CA TYR A 2 -17.77 -1.51 -13.90
C TYR A 2 -18.48 -2.17 -12.70
N THR A 3 -18.20 -3.44 -12.45
CA THR A 3 -18.61 -4.14 -11.22
C THR A 3 -18.00 -3.47 -9.99
N GLY A 4 -16.74 -3.03 -10.06
CA GLY A 4 -16.09 -2.28 -8.98
C GLY A 4 -16.78 -0.94 -8.70
N LEU A 5 -17.07 -0.17 -9.75
CA LEU A 5 -17.84 1.09 -9.63
C LEU A 5 -19.24 0.86 -9.04
N SER A 6 -19.89 -0.28 -9.32
CA SER A 6 -21.21 -0.59 -8.77
C SER A 6 -21.18 -0.94 -7.28
N LEU A 7 -20.04 -1.45 -6.79
CA LEU A 7 -19.84 -1.85 -5.40
C LEU A 7 -19.37 -0.68 -4.51
N MET A 8 -18.84 0.39 -5.09
CA MET A 8 -18.42 1.58 -4.35
C MET A 8 -19.61 2.26 -3.65
N ASN A 9 -19.34 2.85 -2.49
CA ASN A 9 -20.30 3.66 -1.74
C ASN A 9 -20.32 5.12 -2.25
N GLU A 10 -21.29 5.91 -1.77
CA GLU A 10 -21.47 7.30 -2.19
C GLU A 10 -20.27 8.20 -1.88
N LYS A 11 -19.58 7.96 -0.76
CA LYS A 11 -18.40 8.75 -0.38
C LYS A 11 -17.24 8.51 -1.35
N GLU A 12 -16.97 7.25 -1.66
CA GLU A 12 -15.92 6.86 -2.61
C GLU A 12 -16.19 7.44 -4.00
N LEU A 13 -17.43 7.32 -4.49
CA LEU A 13 -17.82 7.87 -5.79
C LEU A 13 -17.77 9.41 -5.80
N ALA A 14 -18.15 10.08 -4.71
CA ALA A 14 -18.07 11.53 -4.58
C ALA A 14 -16.62 12.03 -4.57
N GLU A 15 -15.71 11.29 -3.93
CA GLU A 15 -14.28 11.59 -3.93
C GLU A 15 -13.68 11.50 -5.33
N ILE A 16 -13.94 10.41 -6.06
CA ILE A 16 -13.53 10.27 -7.46
C ILE A 16 -14.12 11.40 -8.31
N THR A 17 -15.40 11.74 -8.09
CA THR A 17 -16.08 12.82 -8.81
C THR A 17 -15.43 14.19 -8.57
N ARG A 18 -14.89 14.43 -7.37
CA ARG A 18 -14.07 15.64 -7.09
C ARG A 18 -12.74 15.58 -7.82
N MET A 19 -12.06 14.43 -7.82
CA MET A 19 -10.77 14.26 -8.49
C MET A 19 -10.84 14.52 -10.00
N ILE A 20 -11.95 14.17 -10.65
CA ILE A 20 -12.18 14.45 -12.08
C ILE A 20 -12.59 15.91 -12.37
N GLY A 21 -12.67 16.77 -11.34
CA GLY A 21 -12.87 18.21 -11.48
C GLY A 21 -14.25 18.76 -11.11
N VAL A 22 -15.14 17.94 -10.53
CA VAL A 22 -16.46 18.42 -10.08
C VAL A 22 -16.37 18.96 -8.64
N GLN A 23 -16.39 20.29 -8.49
CA GLN A 23 -16.21 20.95 -7.18
C GLN A 23 -17.25 20.54 -6.13
N VAL A 24 -18.52 20.41 -6.54
CA VAL A 24 -19.63 20.01 -5.68
C VAL A 24 -20.26 18.74 -6.27
N PRO A 25 -19.84 17.54 -5.82
CA PRO A 25 -20.39 16.30 -6.31
C PRO A 25 -21.88 16.15 -5.92
N PRO A 26 -22.74 15.63 -6.80
CA PRO A 26 -24.12 15.28 -6.47
C PRO A 26 -24.22 14.31 -5.29
N SER A 27 -25.35 14.34 -4.59
CA SER A 27 -25.61 13.41 -3.48
C SER A 27 -26.13 12.04 -3.93
N SER A 28 -26.70 11.92 -5.13
CA SER A 28 -27.21 10.64 -5.63
C SER A 28 -26.09 9.73 -6.13
N LYS A 29 -26.08 8.50 -5.62
CA LYS A 29 -25.15 7.43 -6.02
C LYS A 29 -25.19 7.15 -7.52
N GLU A 30 -26.39 7.10 -8.10
CA GLU A 30 -26.61 6.82 -9.52
C GLU A 30 -25.99 7.91 -10.38
N VAL A 31 -26.24 9.17 -10.03
CA VAL A 31 -25.69 10.32 -10.75
C VAL A 31 -24.17 10.37 -10.65
N LEU A 32 -23.60 10.08 -9.46
CA LEU A 32 -22.15 9.97 -9.28
C LEU A 32 -21.55 8.87 -10.16
N ARG A 33 -22.18 7.70 -10.20
CA ARG A 33 -21.74 6.58 -11.04
C ARG A 33 -21.77 6.94 -12.52
N ASP A 34 -22.80 7.65 -12.98
CA ASP A 34 -22.91 8.08 -14.38
C ASP A 34 -21.84 9.10 -14.75
N ILE A 35 -21.58 10.06 -13.86
CA ILE A 35 -20.51 11.05 -14.05
C ILE A 35 -19.15 10.36 -14.19
N VAL A 36 -18.81 9.45 -13.27
CA VAL A 36 -17.54 8.71 -13.30
C VAL A 36 -17.46 7.82 -14.53
N SER A 37 -18.52 7.08 -14.85
CA SER A 37 -18.59 6.21 -16.03
C SER A 37 -18.43 6.98 -17.33
N GLY A 38 -19.09 8.13 -17.45
CA GLY A 38 -18.98 9.02 -18.60
C GLY A 38 -17.60 9.66 -18.73
N TRP A 39 -16.95 10.01 -17.61
CA TRP A 39 -15.57 10.48 -17.61
C TRP A 39 -14.59 9.41 -18.09
N ILE A 40 -14.73 8.16 -17.64
CA ILE A 40 -13.91 7.03 -18.11
C ILE A 40 -14.05 6.84 -19.62
N ALA A 41 -15.30 6.80 -20.12
CA ALA A 41 -15.57 6.66 -21.55
C ALA A 41 -14.93 7.79 -22.39
N ARG A 42 -14.98 9.03 -21.89
CA ARG A 42 -14.30 10.17 -22.50
C ARG A 42 -12.78 10.04 -22.50
N ALA A 43 -12.20 9.63 -21.37
CA ALA A 43 -10.75 9.49 -21.23
C ALA A 43 -10.16 8.50 -22.25
N VAL A 44 -10.90 7.43 -22.57
CA VAL A 44 -10.51 6.45 -23.60
C VAL A 44 -11.06 6.76 -25.01
N LYS A 45 -11.65 7.95 -25.22
CA LYS A 45 -12.24 8.39 -26.50
C LYS A 45 -13.31 7.45 -27.07
N LYS A 46 -14.17 6.90 -26.20
CA LYS A 46 -15.27 5.98 -26.52
C LYS A 46 -16.61 6.49 -25.98
N GLU A 47 -16.97 7.74 -26.26
CA GLU A 47 -18.30 8.27 -25.92
C GLU A 47 -19.41 7.48 -26.67
N GLY A 48 -20.49 7.11 -25.95
CA GLY A 48 -21.71 6.52 -26.54
C GLY A 48 -21.64 5.04 -26.93
N ARG A 49 -20.64 4.27 -26.46
CA ARG A 49 -20.49 2.83 -26.76
C ARG A 49 -20.86 1.92 -25.59
N ALA A 50 -21.13 0.64 -25.88
CA ALA A 50 -21.47 -0.37 -24.88
C ALA A 50 -20.39 -0.48 -23.79
N GLN A 51 -20.81 -0.73 -22.54
CA GLN A 51 -19.91 -0.79 -21.37
C GLN A 51 -18.74 -1.76 -21.59
N GLU A 52 -18.99 -2.89 -22.25
CA GLU A 52 -17.98 -3.90 -22.57
C GLU A 52 -16.85 -3.36 -23.47
N GLU A 53 -17.16 -2.49 -24.45
CA GLU A 53 -16.15 -1.87 -25.31
C GLU A 53 -15.30 -0.84 -24.55
N VAL A 54 -15.94 -0.06 -23.68
CA VAL A 54 -15.23 0.92 -22.84
C VAL A 54 -14.31 0.19 -21.87
N GLU A 55 -14.81 -0.85 -21.21
CA GLU A 55 -14.04 -1.69 -20.30
C GLU A 55 -12.84 -2.33 -20.99
N ARG A 56 -13.05 -2.94 -22.16
CA ARG A 56 -11.95 -3.51 -22.94
C ARG A 56 -10.90 -2.45 -23.30
N THR A 57 -11.32 -1.27 -23.76
CA THR A 57 -10.39 -0.20 -24.14
C THR A 57 -9.57 0.30 -22.94
N VAL A 58 -10.21 0.43 -21.77
CA VAL A 58 -9.50 0.79 -20.52
C VAL A 58 -8.51 -0.29 -20.12
N LEU A 59 -8.88 -1.57 -20.21
CA LEU A 59 -8.00 -2.67 -19.90
C LEU A 59 -6.82 -2.74 -20.88
N GLU A 60 -7.04 -2.58 -22.19
CA GLU A 60 -5.97 -2.55 -23.19
C GLU A 60 -5.02 -1.36 -22.97
N PHE A 61 -5.57 -0.18 -22.65
CA PHE A 61 -4.78 0.98 -22.27
C PHE A 61 -3.92 0.68 -21.02
N THR A 62 -4.54 0.13 -19.97
CA THR A 62 -3.84 -0.23 -18.73
C THR A 62 -2.80 -1.33 -18.97
N ALA A 63 -3.06 -2.28 -19.85
CA ALA A 63 -2.13 -3.36 -20.18
C ALA A 63 -0.90 -2.82 -20.92
N LYS A 64 -1.10 -1.88 -21.83
CA LYS A 64 -0.01 -1.16 -22.50
C LYS A 64 0.84 -0.40 -21.49
N MET A 65 0.20 0.27 -20.53
CA MET A 65 0.88 0.94 -19.42
C MET A 65 1.73 -0.09 -18.64
N TRP A 66 1.14 -1.18 -18.16
CA TRP A 66 1.87 -2.24 -17.43
C TRP A 66 2.80 -3.11 -18.29
N ARG A 67 3.02 -2.76 -19.56
CA ARG A 67 3.84 -3.50 -20.53
C ARG A 67 3.46 -4.98 -20.63
N ILE A 68 2.18 -5.28 -20.45
CA ILE A 68 1.64 -6.63 -20.67
C ILE A 68 1.43 -6.82 -22.17
N ILE A 69 2.03 -7.88 -22.71
CA ILE A 69 1.75 -8.31 -24.08
C ILE A 69 0.36 -8.94 -24.07
N VAL A 70 -0.57 -8.33 -24.79
CA VAL A 70 -1.94 -8.83 -24.95
C VAL A 70 -2.04 -9.49 -26.33
N PRO A 71 -2.14 -10.82 -26.43
CA PRO A 71 -2.38 -11.48 -27.71
C PRO A 71 -3.68 -10.99 -28.37
N GLU A 72 -3.69 -10.90 -29.70
CA GLU A 72 -4.93 -10.65 -30.44
C GLU A 72 -5.97 -11.74 -30.13
N GLY A 73 -7.23 -11.34 -29.93
CA GLY A 73 -8.31 -12.25 -29.58
C GLY A 73 -8.42 -12.63 -28.09
N THR A 74 -7.58 -12.08 -27.22
CA THR A 74 -7.71 -12.29 -25.76
C THR A 74 -9.08 -11.79 -25.27
N ASP A 75 -9.78 -12.62 -24.49
CA ASP A 75 -11.05 -12.26 -23.85
C ASP A 75 -10.87 -11.14 -22.83
N THR A 76 -11.90 -10.31 -22.64
CA THR A 76 -11.86 -9.18 -21.72
C THR A 76 -11.61 -9.63 -20.27
N ASN A 77 -12.15 -10.77 -19.84
CA ASN A 77 -11.93 -11.30 -18.50
C ASN A 77 -10.50 -11.81 -18.30
N ASP A 78 -9.93 -12.46 -19.32
CA ASP A 78 -8.55 -12.95 -19.27
C ASP A 78 -7.55 -11.80 -19.27
N LEU A 79 -7.86 -10.71 -19.98
CA LEU A 79 -7.09 -9.47 -19.93
C LEU A 79 -7.15 -8.82 -18.55
N GLU A 80 -8.34 -8.68 -17.95
CA GLU A 80 -8.51 -8.14 -16.59
C GLU A 80 -7.75 -9.00 -15.57
N ARG A 81 -7.85 -10.33 -15.68
CA ARG A 81 -7.12 -11.26 -14.82
C ARG A 81 -5.62 -11.09 -14.94
N SER A 82 -5.10 -11.01 -16.16
CA SER A 82 -3.66 -10.85 -16.42
C SER A 82 -3.12 -9.55 -15.84
N LEU A 83 -3.87 -8.45 -16.00
CA LEU A 83 -3.60 -7.16 -15.38
C LEU A 83 -3.54 -7.24 -13.86
N ARG A 84 -4.57 -7.82 -13.23
CA ARG A 84 -4.61 -7.96 -11.76
C ARG A 84 -3.44 -8.79 -11.24
N LEU A 85 -3.07 -9.87 -11.94
CA LEU A 85 -1.93 -10.71 -11.55
C LEU A 85 -0.61 -9.95 -11.67
N LYS A 86 -0.40 -9.20 -12.76
CA LYS A 86 0.80 -8.40 -12.97
C LYS A 86 0.92 -7.27 -11.94
N MET A 87 -0.15 -6.51 -11.72
CA MET A 87 -0.18 -5.44 -10.71
C MET A 87 0.10 -5.98 -9.30
N ALA A 88 -0.50 -7.11 -8.93
CA ALA A 88 -0.26 -7.74 -7.62
C ALA A 88 1.19 -8.25 -7.49
N HIS A 89 1.74 -8.81 -8.56
CA HIS A 89 3.15 -9.24 -8.59
C HIS A 89 4.10 -8.04 -8.45
N ASP A 90 3.90 -6.98 -9.24
CA ASP A 90 4.75 -5.80 -9.22
C ASP A 90 4.66 -5.07 -7.86
N ALA A 91 3.46 -4.97 -7.28
CA ALA A 91 3.29 -4.42 -5.94
C ALA A 91 3.99 -5.29 -4.88
N SER A 92 3.91 -6.62 -5.01
CA SER A 92 4.65 -7.53 -4.13
C SER A 92 6.16 -7.33 -4.25
N GLU A 93 6.71 -7.24 -5.46
CA GLU A 93 8.14 -7.02 -5.69
C GLU A 93 8.60 -5.66 -5.15
N PHE A 94 7.77 -4.63 -5.34
CA PHE A 94 8.05 -3.29 -4.82
C PHE A 94 8.10 -3.28 -3.27
N LEU A 95 7.22 -4.03 -2.61
CA LEU A 95 7.14 -4.09 -1.13
C LEU A 95 8.09 -5.11 -0.50
N SER A 96 8.63 -6.06 -1.27
CA SER A 96 9.50 -7.14 -0.77
C SER A 96 10.63 -6.68 0.16
N PRO A 97 11.40 -5.61 -0.16
CA PRO A 97 12.46 -5.13 0.74
C PRO A 97 11.94 -4.68 2.12
N GLY A 98 10.80 -3.99 2.14
CA GLY A 98 10.13 -3.56 3.37
C GLY A 98 9.61 -4.72 4.22
N TRP A 99 9.08 -5.75 3.55
CA TRP A 99 8.65 -6.98 4.21
C TRP A 99 9.82 -7.78 4.77
N ALA A 100 10.96 -7.84 4.07
CA ALA A 100 12.17 -8.47 4.59
C ALA A 100 12.67 -7.75 5.86
N LEU A 101 12.66 -6.42 5.89
CA LEU A 101 12.94 -5.64 7.10
C LEU A 101 12.01 -6.04 8.26
N CYS A 102 10.70 -6.15 8.00
CA CYS A 102 9.73 -6.59 9.00
C CYS A 102 10.06 -8.00 9.51
N CYS A 103 10.38 -8.94 8.61
CA CYS A 103 10.79 -10.29 8.98
C CYS A 103 12.03 -10.29 9.89
N ALA A 104 13.01 -9.41 9.64
CA ALA A 104 14.21 -9.32 10.49
C ALA A 104 13.86 -8.85 11.91
N LEU A 105 13.01 -7.83 12.05
CA LEU A 105 12.53 -7.35 13.35
C LEU A 105 11.66 -8.39 14.09
N ILE A 106 10.82 -9.13 13.36
CA ILE A 106 10.03 -10.24 13.89
C ILE A 106 10.94 -11.34 14.44
N ALA A 107 11.98 -11.71 13.68
CA ALA A 107 12.85 -12.84 13.96
C ALA A 107 13.72 -12.64 15.22
N VAL A 108 14.21 -11.42 15.46
CA VAL A 108 15.01 -11.10 16.66
C VAL A 108 14.16 -10.95 17.94
N GLY A 109 12.83 -10.92 17.82
CA GLY A 109 11.89 -10.86 18.94
C GLY A 109 11.59 -12.24 19.56
N LYS A 110 10.42 -12.38 20.19
CA LYS A 110 10.00 -13.66 20.79
C LYS A 110 9.59 -14.67 19.71
N GLN A 111 10.34 -15.77 19.60
CA GLN A 111 10.11 -16.82 18.62
C GLN A 111 8.69 -17.44 18.68
N THR A 112 8.13 -17.58 19.88
CA THR A 112 6.77 -18.12 20.09
C THR A 112 5.67 -17.27 19.43
N ASN A 113 5.95 -16.00 19.15
CA ASN A 113 5.01 -15.08 18.53
C ASN A 113 5.18 -14.95 17.01
N ILE A 114 6.22 -15.53 16.40
CA ILE A 114 6.47 -15.44 14.95
C ILE A 114 5.22 -15.81 14.14
N PRO A 115 4.53 -16.94 14.38
CA PRO A 115 3.34 -17.28 13.58
C PRO A 115 2.25 -16.21 13.65
N LYS A 116 1.99 -15.67 14.84
CA LYS A 116 0.97 -14.64 15.05
C LYS A 116 1.35 -13.32 14.38
N LYS A 117 2.63 -12.92 14.44
CA LYS A 117 3.13 -11.71 13.76
C LYS A 117 3.01 -11.84 12.23
N LEU A 118 3.26 -13.04 11.70
CA LEU A 118 3.10 -13.32 10.27
C LEU A 118 1.63 -13.34 9.83
N ASP A 119 0.71 -13.76 10.69
CA ASP A 119 -0.73 -13.66 10.41
C ASP A 119 -1.15 -12.19 10.27
N LEU A 120 -0.72 -11.32 11.18
CA LEU A 120 -0.97 -9.87 11.09
C LEU A 120 -0.33 -9.24 9.85
N MET A 121 0.87 -9.68 9.49
CA MET A 121 1.55 -9.22 8.28
C MET A 121 0.83 -9.68 7.00
N GLU A 122 0.26 -10.90 6.98
CA GLU A 122 -0.56 -11.40 5.86
C GLU A 122 -1.87 -10.61 5.73
N GLU A 123 -2.56 -10.39 6.85
CA GLU A 123 -3.79 -9.59 6.90
C GLU A 123 -3.55 -8.17 6.41
N ALA A 124 -2.47 -7.56 6.88
CA ALA A 124 -1.99 -6.29 6.37
C ALA A 124 -1.81 -6.38 4.84
N ALA A 125 -0.97 -7.29 4.35
CA ALA A 125 -0.64 -7.41 2.92
C ALA A 125 -1.83 -7.70 1.97
N SER A 126 -3.02 -8.00 2.49
CA SER A 126 -4.25 -8.25 1.71
C SER A 126 -4.63 -7.14 0.74
N THR A 127 -4.27 -5.89 1.03
CA THR A 127 -4.55 -4.73 0.17
C THR A 127 -3.60 -4.61 -1.02
N ALA A 128 -2.37 -5.10 -0.90
CA ALA A 128 -1.36 -5.15 -1.98
C ALA A 128 -1.48 -6.44 -2.80
N VAL A 129 -1.67 -7.56 -2.13
CA VAL A 129 -1.72 -8.90 -2.73
C VAL A 129 -3.12 -9.48 -2.48
N PRO A 130 -4.12 -9.20 -3.33
CA PRO A 130 -5.51 -9.58 -3.09
C PRO A 130 -5.75 -11.10 -3.20
N SER A 131 -4.90 -11.83 -3.93
CA SER A 131 -5.00 -13.28 -4.08
C SER A 131 -4.58 -14.02 -2.80
N GLN A 132 -5.51 -14.75 -2.19
CA GLN A 132 -5.22 -15.57 -0.99
C GLN A 132 -4.13 -16.62 -1.26
N LYS A 133 -4.09 -17.22 -2.45
CA LYS A 133 -3.04 -18.18 -2.82
C LYS A 133 -1.66 -17.51 -2.85
N ALA A 134 -1.57 -16.31 -3.42
CA ALA A 134 -0.32 -15.56 -3.48
C ALA A 134 0.13 -15.11 -2.08
N ARG A 135 -0.81 -14.67 -1.23
CA ARG A 135 -0.52 -14.34 0.18
C ARG A 135 0.01 -15.51 0.98
N LYS A 136 -0.61 -16.69 0.85
CA LYS A 136 -0.10 -17.91 1.51
C LYS A 136 1.31 -18.28 1.08
N ALA A 137 1.62 -18.14 -0.21
CA ALA A 137 2.98 -18.35 -0.71
C ALA A 137 3.96 -17.33 -0.10
N LYS A 138 3.59 -16.04 -0.07
CA LYS A 138 4.41 -14.99 0.56
C LYS A 138 4.59 -15.19 2.05
N ARG A 139 3.54 -15.58 2.78
CA ARG A 139 3.62 -15.91 4.21
C ARG A 139 4.58 -17.06 4.46
N GLU A 140 4.62 -18.06 3.59
CA GLU A 140 5.58 -19.16 3.69
C GLU A 140 7.03 -18.70 3.46
N GLU A 141 7.27 -17.84 2.46
CA GLU A 141 8.58 -17.19 2.25
C GLU A 141 9.02 -16.40 3.49
N TRP A 142 8.12 -15.59 4.06
CA TRP A 142 8.39 -14.83 5.29
C TRP A 142 8.64 -15.73 6.49
N ASN A 143 7.90 -16.83 6.62
CA ASN A 143 8.11 -17.81 7.67
C ASN A 143 9.51 -18.44 7.57
N GLN A 144 9.94 -18.83 6.36
CA GLN A 144 11.28 -19.36 6.14
C GLN A 144 12.37 -18.36 6.51
N LEU A 145 12.20 -17.07 6.14
CA LEU A 145 13.10 -15.99 6.55
C LEU A 145 13.14 -15.84 8.07
N CYS A 146 11.97 -15.75 8.72
CA CYS A 146 11.88 -15.56 10.16
C CYS A 146 12.48 -16.73 10.94
N GLN A 147 12.27 -17.98 10.51
CA GLN A 147 12.87 -19.15 11.15
C GLN A 147 14.39 -19.21 10.96
N ARG A 148 14.88 -18.84 9.78
CA ARG A 148 16.32 -18.77 9.52
C ARG A 148 17.00 -17.69 10.35
N TRP A 149 16.40 -16.51 10.44
CA TRP A 149 16.94 -15.36 11.17
C TRP A 149 16.63 -15.35 12.67
N SER A 150 15.74 -16.21 13.16
CA SER A 150 15.55 -16.39 14.61
C SER A 150 16.65 -17.23 15.24
N THR A 151 17.40 -17.96 14.41
CA THR A 151 18.50 -18.84 14.81
C THR A 151 19.87 -18.32 14.39
N ASN A 152 19.93 -17.41 13.41
CA ASN A 152 21.15 -16.81 12.87
C ASN A 152 21.03 -15.29 12.82
N ASP A 153 22.15 -14.56 12.80
CA ASP A 153 22.13 -13.10 12.61
C ASP A 153 21.52 -12.74 11.23
N PRO A 154 20.44 -11.95 11.17
CA PRO A 154 19.82 -11.53 9.89
C PRO A 154 20.70 -10.60 9.06
N THR A 155 21.63 -9.88 9.70
CA THR A 155 22.34 -8.73 9.11
C THR A 155 22.97 -9.03 7.74
N PRO A 156 23.72 -10.14 7.53
CA PRO A 156 24.39 -10.40 6.26
C PRO A 156 23.43 -10.55 5.06
N GLU A 157 22.26 -11.15 5.27
CA GLU A 157 21.25 -11.31 4.22
C GLU A 157 20.34 -10.08 4.11
N LEU A 158 20.18 -9.34 5.21
CA LEU A 158 19.41 -8.11 5.24
C LEU A 158 20.06 -6.98 4.44
N ASP A 159 21.38 -7.05 4.22
CA ASP A 159 22.15 -6.06 3.47
C ASP A 159 21.59 -5.74 2.09
N SER A 160 21.22 -6.77 1.31
CA SER A 160 20.65 -6.56 -0.03
C SER A 160 19.33 -5.81 0.04
N TYR A 161 18.46 -6.18 0.98
CA TYR A 161 17.16 -5.53 1.16
C TYR A 161 17.29 -4.10 1.68
N ILE A 162 18.25 -3.83 2.56
CA ILE A 162 18.54 -2.46 3.03
C ILE A 162 19.05 -1.60 1.87
N ASN A 163 19.91 -2.14 1.00
CA ASN A 163 20.37 -1.39 -0.18
C ASN A 163 19.22 -1.09 -1.14
N ASP A 164 18.31 -2.04 -1.36
CA ASP A 164 17.10 -1.81 -2.16
C ASP A 164 16.17 -0.76 -1.54
N LEU A 165 16.03 -0.76 -0.20
CA LEU A 165 15.28 0.24 0.54
C LEU A 165 15.96 1.61 0.53
N ALA A 166 17.29 1.69 0.60
CA ALA A 166 18.02 2.95 0.57
C ALA A 166 17.76 3.72 -0.74
N ALA A 167 17.46 3.01 -1.84
CA ALA A 167 17.03 3.60 -3.10
C ALA A 167 15.57 4.08 -3.13
N ARG A 168 14.79 3.83 -2.06
CA ARG A 168 13.35 4.08 -1.92
C ARG A 168 13.01 4.76 -0.58
N PRO A 169 13.47 6.00 -0.34
CA PRO A 169 13.21 6.74 0.90
C PRO A 169 11.72 6.89 1.23
N GLU A 170 10.86 6.90 0.22
CA GLU A 170 9.40 6.94 0.36
C GLU A 170 8.80 5.74 1.09
N LEU A 171 9.56 4.65 1.30
CA LEU A 171 9.09 3.45 2.01
C LEU A 171 9.61 3.34 3.43
N HIS A 172 10.58 4.17 3.82
CA HIS A 172 11.34 3.99 5.06
C HIS A 172 10.45 4.05 6.29
N THR A 173 9.70 5.14 6.43
CA THR A 173 8.86 5.39 7.61
C THR A 173 7.85 4.29 7.81
N GLU A 174 7.18 3.88 6.74
CA GLU A 174 6.09 2.92 6.78
C GLU A 174 6.60 1.50 7.03
N CYS A 175 7.72 1.10 6.41
CA CYS A 175 8.32 -0.22 6.66
C CYS A 175 8.78 -0.35 8.12
N LEU A 176 9.43 0.69 8.65
CA LEU A 176 9.86 0.74 10.05
C LEU A 176 8.67 0.74 11.01
N THR A 177 7.64 1.54 10.70
CA THR A 177 6.40 1.61 11.49
C THR A 177 5.71 0.25 11.54
N LEU A 178 5.58 -0.44 10.41
CA LEU A 178 4.99 -1.78 10.33
C LEU A 178 5.80 -2.80 11.13
N GLY A 179 7.11 -2.84 10.93
CA GLY A 179 7.98 -3.80 11.62
C GLY A 179 8.00 -3.60 13.14
N LEU A 180 8.05 -2.35 13.61
CA LEU A 180 7.92 -2.03 15.04
C LEU A 180 6.53 -2.37 15.58
N GLY A 181 5.47 -2.04 14.82
CA GLY A 181 4.09 -2.38 15.15
C GLY A 181 3.93 -3.88 15.40
N LEU A 182 4.39 -4.72 14.47
CA LEU A 182 4.35 -6.18 14.61
C LEU A 182 5.20 -6.69 15.79
N SER A 183 6.30 -6.01 16.11
CA SER A 183 7.18 -6.38 17.22
C SER A 183 6.52 -6.20 18.59
N LEU A 184 5.55 -5.29 18.71
CA LEU A 184 4.80 -5.06 19.95
C LEU A 184 3.90 -6.23 20.37
N LEU A 185 3.69 -7.22 19.51
CA LEU A 185 3.04 -8.48 19.90
C LEU A 185 3.82 -9.23 20.99
N ASP A 186 5.09 -8.86 21.21
CA ASP A 186 5.90 -9.35 22.34
C ASP A 186 5.56 -8.67 23.67
N GLY A 187 4.63 -7.71 23.66
CA GLY A 187 4.20 -6.87 24.78
C GLY A 187 5.02 -5.58 24.93
N SER A 188 6.20 -5.52 24.32
CA SER A 188 7.10 -4.36 24.29
C SER A 188 8.19 -4.57 23.24
N ILE A 189 8.84 -3.49 22.80
CA ILE A 189 10.04 -3.57 21.95
C ILE A 189 11.23 -3.95 22.85
N GLY A 190 11.73 -5.18 22.72
CA GLY A 190 12.87 -5.68 23.49
C GLY A 190 14.21 -5.14 22.98
N PHE A 191 15.25 -5.26 23.81
CA PHE A 191 16.61 -4.79 23.46
C PHE A 191 17.15 -5.34 22.12
N PRO A 192 17.00 -6.64 21.77
CA PRO A 192 17.47 -7.14 20.48
C PRO A 192 16.79 -6.45 19.29
N THR A 193 15.48 -6.25 19.38
CA THR A 193 14.68 -5.55 18.35
C THR A 193 15.06 -4.08 18.26
N GLU A 194 15.20 -3.37 19.39
CA GLU A 194 15.63 -1.96 19.41
C GLU A 194 17.03 -1.80 18.81
N ARG A 195 17.95 -2.70 19.13
CA ARG A 195 19.32 -2.67 18.60
C ARG A 195 19.32 -2.83 17.08
N LEU A 196 18.61 -3.84 16.55
CA LEU A 196 18.50 -4.07 15.11
C LEU A 196 17.77 -2.91 14.41
N TYR A 197 16.70 -2.39 15.01
CA TYR A 197 15.98 -1.22 14.51
C TYR A 197 16.91 -0.02 14.33
N ARG A 198 17.73 0.30 15.33
CA ARG A 198 18.70 1.40 15.25
C ARG A 198 19.75 1.16 14.18
N GLU A 199 20.28 -0.05 14.10
CA GLU A 199 21.24 -0.42 13.06
C GLU A 199 20.66 -0.25 11.65
N ILE A 200 19.40 -0.66 11.44
CA ILE A 200 18.70 -0.44 10.16
C ILE A 200 18.55 1.05 9.88
N CYS A 201 18.13 1.85 10.87
CA CYS A 201 17.99 3.31 10.70
C CYS A 201 19.31 3.98 10.33
N ASP A 202 20.40 3.65 11.02
CA ASP A 202 21.73 4.18 10.75
C ASP A 202 22.18 3.86 9.31
N ARG A 203 21.83 2.67 8.81
CA ARG A 203 22.17 2.23 7.45
C ARG A 203 21.28 2.83 6.35
N LEU A 204 20.06 3.21 6.69
CA LEU A 204 19.14 3.93 5.80
C LEU A 204 19.36 5.46 5.84
N ASP A 205 20.37 5.93 6.60
CA ASP A 205 20.66 7.36 6.84
C ASP A 205 19.48 8.11 7.50
N ILE A 206 18.71 7.41 8.33
CA ILE A 206 17.58 7.97 9.07
C ILE A 206 18.11 8.56 10.38
N GLY A 207 17.90 9.86 10.57
CA GLY A 207 18.37 10.58 11.73
C GLY A 207 17.84 10.01 13.06
N ARG A 208 18.61 10.18 14.14
CA ARG A 208 18.17 9.74 15.48
C ARG A 208 16.84 10.34 15.92
N GLY A 209 16.60 11.61 15.60
CA GLY A 209 15.34 12.29 15.90
C GLY A 209 14.16 11.63 15.18
N GLU A 210 14.27 11.44 13.87
CA GLU A 210 13.23 10.82 13.04
C GLU A 210 12.95 9.37 13.45
N SER A 211 13.99 8.57 13.69
CA SER A 211 13.81 7.20 14.18
C SER A 211 13.21 7.14 15.58
N ASP A 212 13.46 8.12 16.46
CA ASP A 212 12.78 8.20 17.76
C ASP A 212 11.33 8.65 17.64
N GLU A 213 11.00 9.54 16.71
CA GLU A 213 9.63 9.96 16.42
C GLU A 213 8.77 8.79 15.90
N ILE A 214 9.30 7.98 14.98
CA ILE A 214 8.63 6.76 14.49
C ILE A 214 8.33 5.82 15.65
N LYS A 215 9.32 5.56 16.50
CA LYS A 215 9.17 4.67 17.66
C LYS A 215 8.18 5.22 18.68
N ALA A 216 8.23 6.51 18.97
CA ALA A 216 7.30 7.17 19.88
C ALA A 216 5.86 7.07 19.36
N LYS A 217 5.62 7.38 18.09
CA LYS A 217 4.30 7.25 17.44
C LYS A 217 3.73 5.84 17.59
N VAL A 218 4.54 4.81 17.29
CA VAL A 218 4.12 3.40 17.39
C VAL A 218 3.80 3.01 18.83
N ASN A 219 4.66 3.38 19.78
CA ASN A 219 4.45 3.10 21.20
C ASN A 219 3.21 3.80 21.77
N ASP A 220 2.99 5.07 21.42
CA ASP A 220 1.86 5.84 21.91
C ASP A 220 0.52 5.26 21.42
N LEU A 221 0.46 4.87 20.14
CA LEU A 221 -0.70 4.16 19.58
C LEU A 221 -0.92 2.84 20.31
N TYR A 222 0.13 2.04 20.48
CA TYR A 222 0.03 0.76 21.17
C TYR A 222 -0.50 0.89 22.59
N TRP A 223 0.08 1.78 23.41
CA TRP A 223 -0.36 1.94 24.78
C TRP A 223 -1.77 2.52 24.88
N LYS A 224 -2.15 3.40 23.96
CA LYS A 224 -3.54 3.86 23.83
C LYS A 224 -4.50 2.70 23.57
N HIS A 225 -4.18 1.81 22.63
CA HIS A 225 -5.04 0.67 22.31
C HIS A 225 -5.03 -0.41 23.40
N HIS A 226 -3.86 -0.70 23.97
CA HIS A 226 -3.69 -1.63 25.07
C HIS A 226 -4.51 -1.21 26.28
N ASN A 227 -4.41 0.06 26.70
CA ASN A 227 -5.19 0.60 27.81
C ASN A 227 -6.71 0.56 27.55
N ALA A 228 -7.13 0.71 26.28
CA ALA A 228 -8.54 0.60 25.89
C ALA A 228 -9.04 -0.86 25.84
N ALA A 229 -8.15 -1.82 25.57
CA ALA A 229 -8.46 -3.25 25.53
C ALA A 229 -8.44 -3.92 26.91
N MET A 230 -7.88 -3.26 27.93
CA MET A 230 -7.88 -3.79 29.29
C MET A 230 -9.32 -3.90 29.83
N PRO A 231 -9.73 -5.08 30.33
CA PRO A 231 -11.09 -5.29 30.80
C PRO A 231 -11.38 -4.40 32.02
N THR A 232 -12.39 -3.53 31.89
CA THR A 232 -12.84 -2.63 32.97
C THR A 232 -13.81 -3.30 33.94
N GLN A 233 -14.45 -4.41 33.55
CA GLN A 233 -15.23 -5.33 34.39
C GLN A 233 -15.44 -6.64 33.62
N THR A 234 -15.25 -7.78 34.28
CA THR A 234 -15.37 -9.14 33.72
C THR A 234 -16.76 -9.38 33.15
N LYS A 235 -16.91 -9.27 31.83
CA LYS A 235 -18.05 -9.84 31.09
C LYS A 235 -17.72 -11.28 30.74
N ASP A 236 -18.70 -12.17 30.95
CA ASP A 236 -18.61 -13.57 30.55
C ASP A 236 -18.35 -13.68 29.04
N GLY A 237 -17.18 -14.17 28.70
CA GLY A 237 -16.62 -14.35 27.37
C GLY A 237 -15.14 -14.66 27.48
N GLU A 238 -14.55 -15.35 26.50
CA GLU A 238 -13.09 -15.48 26.47
C GLU A 238 -12.48 -14.07 26.45
N PRO A 239 -11.58 -13.72 27.40
CA PRO A 239 -10.95 -12.43 27.39
C PRO A 239 -10.12 -12.32 26.11
N GLU A 240 -10.47 -11.34 25.26
CA GLU A 240 -9.69 -10.98 24.08
C GLU A 240 -8.26 -10.64 24.55
N ASP A 241 -7.24 -11.25 23.94
CA ASP A 241 -5.83 -11.02 24.30
C ASP A 241 -5.50 -9.52 24.09
N PRO A 242 -5.34 -8.72 25.16
CA PRO A 242 -5.21 -7.27 25.04
C PRO A 242 -3.97 -6.86 24.25
N VAL A 243 -2.91 -7.68 24.29
CA VAL A 243 -1.67 -7.44 23.54
C VAL A 243 -1.92 -7.63 22.05
N ARG A 244 -2.64 -8.70 21.68
CA ARG A 244 -2.99 -8.96 20.28
C ARG A 244 -3.92 -7.88 19.73
N SER A 245 -5.00 -7.57 20.42
CA SER A 245 -5.98 -6.55 20.00
C SER A 245 -5.33 -5.16 19.87
N ALA A 246 -4.45 -4.81 20.81
CA ALA A 246 -3.68 -3.56 20.74
C ALA A 246 -2.72 -3.53 19.55
N THR A 247 -2.03 -4.63 19.27
CA THR A 247 -1.10 -4.73 18.15
C THR A 247 -1.82 -4.61 16.82
N GLU A 248 -2.91 -5.35 16.63
CA GLU A 248 -3.76 -5.30 15.44
C GLU A 248 -4.22 -3.86 15.14
N ARG A 249 -4.77 -3.19 16.16
CA ARG A 249 -5.20 -1.79 16.03
C ARG A 249 -4.04 -0.84 15.78
N THR A 250 -2.89 -1.05 16.41
CA THR A 250 -1.70 -0.20 16.17
C THR A 250 -1.22 -0.30 14.74
N VAL A 251 -1.12 -1.51 14.19
CA VAL A 251 -0.70 -1.74 12.79
C VAL A 251 -1.69 -1.07 11.82
N TYR A 252 -2.98 -1.15 12.11
CA TYR A 252 -4.03 -0.52 11.30
C TYR A 252 -4.01 1.02 11.42
N ASP A 253 -4.11 1.57 12.64
CA ASP A 253 -4.19 3.02 12.90
C ASP A 253 -2.87 3.76 12.58
N ALA A 254 -1.73 3.05 12.59
CA ALA A 254 -0.48 3.63 12.12
C ALA A 254 -0.51 3.96 10.61
N GLY A 255 -1.45 3.35 9.85
CA GLY A 255 -1.69 3.61 8.43
C GLY A 255 -0.55 3.19 7.50
N ALA A 256 0.52 2.60 8.06
CA ALA A 256 1.78 2.38 7.36
C ALA A 256 1.60 1.51 6.11
N LEU A 257 0.79 0.46 6.21
CA LEU A 257 0.63 -0.41 5.06
C LEU A 257 -0.33 0.15 4.00
N GLU A 258 -1.41 0.83 4.38
CA GLU A 258 -2.26 1.52 3.39
C GLU A 258 -1.43 2.55 2.61
N ALA A 259 -0.56 3.29 3.31
CA ALA A 259 0.41 4.19 2.70
C ALA A 259 1.40 3.45 1.78
N LEU A 260 2.00 2.34 2.21
CA LEU A 260 2.88 1.51 1.36
C LEU A 260 2.20 0.98 0.11
N VAL A 261 0.94 0.54 0.22
CA VAL A 261 0.16 0.04 -0.92
C VAL A 261 -0.19 1.19 -1.87
N LEU A 262 -0.52 2.37 -1.34
CA LEU A 262 -0.75 3.56 -2.14
C LEU A 262 0.53 4.00 -2.87
N GLU A 263 1.68 4.01 -2.19
CA GLU A 263 2.98 4.35 -2.77
C GLU A 263 3.37 3.35 -3.85
N ALA A 264 3.23 2.04 -3.58
CA ALA A 264 3.46 0.99 -4.57
C ALA A 264 2.60 1.20 -5.82
N ARG A 265 1.32 1.52 -5.63
CA ARG A 265 0.44 1.83 -6.77
C ARG A 265 0.95 3.08 -7.50
N GLN A 266 1.17 4.19 -6.80
CA GLN A 266 1.60 5.46 -7.39
C GLN A 266 2.91 5.33 -8.18
N GLN A 267 3.94 4.69 -7.63
CA GLN A 267 5.23 4.48 -8.30
C GLN A 267 5.11 3.56 -9.52
N LEU A 268 4.31 2.49 -9.41
CA LEU A 268 4.05 1.60 -10.54
C LEU A 268 3.27 2.30 -11.66
N PHE A 269 2.37 3.24 -11.33
CA PHE A 269 1.73 4.10 -12.33
C PHE A 269 2.71 5.13 -12.92
N ALA A 270 3.52 5.80 -12.08
CA ALA A 270 4.43 6.87 -12.49
C ALA A 270 5.58 6.37 -13.37
N SER A 271 6.18 5.21 -13.05
CA SER A 271 7.25 4.57 -13.85
C SER A 271 6.83 4.12 -15.25
N VAL A 272 5.53 4.21 -15.52
CA VAL A 272 4.86 3.68 -16.70
C VAL A 272 4.26 4.81 -17.57
N VAL A 273 3.97 5.97 -16.99
CA VAL A 273 3.60 7.18 -17.73
C VAL A 273 4.88 7.82 -18.28
N PRO A 274 5.05 7.96 -19.61
CA PRO A 274 6.20 8.66 -20.16
C PRO A 274 6.18 10.12 -19.70
N ASP A 275 7.33 10.63 -19.25
CA ASP A 275 7.54 12.07 -19.04
C ASP A 275 7.07 12.82 -20.29
N GLU A 276 6.05 13.68 -20.14
CA GLU A 276 5.70 14.57 -21.24
C GLU A 276 6.93 15.44 -21.55
N PRO A 277 7.39 15.49 -22.81
CA PRO A 277 8.47 16.40 -23.17
C PRO A 277 7.98 17.82 -22.87
N LYS A 278 8.73 18.55 -22.02
CA LYS A 278 8.49 19.97 -21.74
C LYS A 278 8.42 20.74 -23.06
N LYS A 279 7.21 21.00 -23.55
CA LYS A 279 7.02 21.76 -24.80
C LYS A 279 7.36 23.22 -24.55
N SER A 280 8.50 23.63 -25.10
CA SER A 280 8.94 25.01 -25.25
C SER A 280 7.93 25.85 -26.04
N GLY A 281 7.45 26.94 -25.43
CA GLY A 281 7.56 28.28 -26.03
C GLY A 281 6.71 28.69 -27.23
N TRP A 282 5.63 27.99 -27.62
CA TRP A 282 4.75 28.46 -28.73
C TRP A 282 3.23 28.43 -28.46
N SER A 283 2.78 28.27 -27.22
CA SER A 283 1.34 28.18 -26.88
C SER A 283 0.65 29.52 -26.56
N LYS A 284 1.26 30.68 -26.86
CA LYS A 284 0.64 31.99 -26.56
C LYS A 284 -0.29 32.54 -27.64
N LEU A 285 -0.65 31.79 -28.69
CA LEU A 285 -1.45 32.35 -29.79
C LEU A 285 -2.56 31.47 -30.40
N MET A 286 -3.00 30.40 -29.73
CA MET A 286 -4.30 29.80 -30.03
C MET A 286 -5.00 29.43 -28.73
N GLY A 287 -5.94 30.28 -28.32
CA GLY A 287 -6.76 30.11 -27.14
C GLY A 287 -7.76 28.96 -27.28
N GLY A 288 -8.16 28.44 -26.12
CA GLY A 288 -9.23 27.46 -25.97
C GLY A 288 -8.71 26.06 -25.71
N LEU A 289 -8.54 25.73 -24.42
CA LEU A 289 -8.37 24.41 -23.77
C LEU A 289 -7.23 24.39 -22.74
N SER A 290 -7.25 25.31 -21.76
CA SER A 290 -6.31 25.31 -20.63
C SER A 290 -7.07 25.29 -19.30
N GLY A 291 -7.68 24.15 -18.97
CA GLY A 291 -8.26 23.86 -17.66
C GLY A 291 -7.40 22.99 -16.74
N MET A 292 -6.18 22.62 -17.13
CA MET A 292 -5.31 21.68 -16.38
C MET A 292 -4.01 22.29 -15.85
N SER A 293 -4.02 23.56 -15.43
CA SER A 293 -2.83 24.25 -14.93
C SER A 293 -2.72 24.53 -13.40
N PRO A 294 -3.57 24.02 -12.49
CA PRO A 294 -3.25 24.11 -11.05
C PRO A 294 -2.54 22.87 -10.47
N PHE A 295 -2.29 21.80 -11.23
CA PHE A 295 -1.77 20.54 -10.67
C PHE A 295 -0.24 20.44 -10.52
N PHE A 296 0.51 21.49 -10.87
CA PHE A 296 1.98 21.52 -10.71
C PHE A 296 2.48 22.83 -10.08
N SER A 297 1.93 23.22 -8.94
CA SER A 297 2.61 24.12 -8.00
C SER A 297 1.84 24.19 -6.69
N ASN A 298 2.18 23.31 -5.75
CA ASN A 298 2.04 23.63 -4.34
C ASN A 298 3.27 23.13 -3.59
N LYS A 299 4.38 23.85 -3.80
CA LYS A 299 5.41 24.01 -2.76
C LYS A 299 5.21 25.38 -2.13
N MET A 300 5.06 25.36 -0.81
CA MET A 300 5.23 26.43 0.18
C MET A 300 4.15 27.53 0.24
N LYS A 301 3.34 27.48 1.31
CA LYS A 301 3.69 28.09 2.61
C LYS A 301 2.98 27.36 3.75
#